data_AF-A0A641S0Q9-F1
#
_entry.id   AF-A0A641S0Q9-F1
#
_cell.length_a   1.000
_cell.length_b   1.000
_cell.length_c   1.000
_cell.angle_alpha   90.00
_cell.angle_beta   90.00
_cell.angle_gamma   90.00
#
_symmetry.space_group_name_H-M   'P 1'
#
loop_
_entity.id
_entity.type
_entity.pdbx_description
1 polymer ?
#
loop_
_entity_poly.entity_id
_entity_poly.type
_entity_poly.pdbx_seq_one_letter_code
_entity_poly.pdbx_strand_id
1 'polypeptide(L)'
;MFDNLSERLERSFKILKGEGKITEINVAETLKDVRKALLDADVNYKVAKIFTDTVKEKALGQNVLTAVKPSQLMVKIVHDELTQLMGGETAEINIDARPAVILMSGLQGSGKPTFSGKL
;
A
#
# COMPACT_ATOMS: atom_id res chain seq x y z
N MET A 1 6.87 11.16 1.58
CA MET A 1 7.71 10.08 0.98
C MET A 1 7.06 9.50 -0.28
N PHE A 2 5.73 9.47 -0.36
CA PHE A 2 4.99 9.07 -1.58
C PHE A 2 3.88 10.05 -1.92
N ASP A 3 4.24 11.31 -2.17
CA ASP A 3 3.27 12.40 -2.19
C ASP A 3 2.29 12.27 -3.38
N ASN A 4 2.78 11.86 -4.55
CA ASN A 4 1.96 11.61 -5.74
C ASN A 4 0.98 10.43 -5.53
N LEU A 5 1.46 9.33 -4.96
CA LEU A 5 0.61 8.17 -4.64
C LEU A 5 -0.45 8.55 -3.59
N SER A 6 -0.05 9.29 -2.56
CA SER A 6 -0.94 9.73 -1.48
C SER A 6 -2.05 10.61 -2.01
N GLU A 7 -1.72 11.60 -2.85
CA GLU A 7 -2.70 12.51 -3.46
C GLU A 7 -3.69 11.75 -4.35
N ARG A 8 -3.21 10.79 -5.15
CA ARG A 8 -4.07 9.98 -6.02
C ARG A 8 -5.01 9.07 -5.25
N LEU A 9 -4.50 8.39 -4.22
CA LEU A 9 -5.33 7.55 -3.35
C LEU A 9 -6.39 8.39 -2.64
N GLU A 10 -6.03 9.55 -2.08
CA GLU A 10 -6.99 10.47 -1.47
C GLU A 10 -8.08 10.91 -2.45
N ARG A 11 -7.72 11.22 -3.70
CA ARG A 11 -8.67 11.59 -4.74
C ARG A 11 -9.65 10.46 -5.05
N SER A 12 -9.15 9.23 -5.23
CA SER A 12 -10.00 8.05 -5.44
C SER A 12 -10.96 7.81 -4.27
N PHE A 13 -10.51 8.00 -3.03
CA PHE A 13 -11.36 7.86 -1.85
C PHE A 13 -12.36 9.01 -1.65
N LYS A 14 -12.05 10.23 -2.10
CA LYS A 14 -13.00 11.36 -2.07
C LYS A 14 -14.21 11.09 -2.97
N ILE A 15 -14.00 10.54 -4.16
CA ILE A 15 -15.08 10.12 -5.07
C ILE A 15 -15.99 9.11 -4.36
N LEU A 16 -15.38 8.13 -3.71
CA LEU A 16 -16.06 7.08 -2.95
C LEU A 16 -16.82 7.57 -1.69
N LYS A 17 -16.39 8.68 -1.09
CA LYS A 17 -17.09 9.33 0.04
C LYS A 17 -18.23 10.23 -0.40
N GLY A 18 -18.17 10.80 -1.60
CA GLY A 18 -19.19 11.70 -2.14
C GLY A 18 -20.47 10.99 -2.54
N GLU A 19 -20.41 9.68 -2.77
CA GLU A 19 -21.55 8.86 -3.10
C GLU A 19 -22.22 8.31 -1.83
N GLY A 20 -23.49 8.66 -1.61
CA GLY A 20 -24.25 8.27 -0.41
C GLY A 20 -24.44 6.76 -0.22
N LYS A 21 -24.08 5.94 -1.21
CA LYS A 21 -24.07 4.48 -1.14
C LYS A 21 -22.94 3.92 -2.00
N ILE A 22 -22.17 2.98 -1.47
CA ILE A 22 -21.17 2.25 -2.26
C ILE A 22 -21.88 1.15 -3.06
N THR A 23 -21.61 1.11 -4.37
CA THR A 23 -22.02 0.01 -5.26
C THR A 23 -20.80 -0.77 -5.75
N GLU A 24 -21.00 -1.98 -6.28
CA GLU A 24 -19.92 -2.75 -6.91
C GLU A 24 -19.24 -2.01 -8.06
N ILE A 25 -20.01 -1.20 -8.80
CA ILE A 25 -19.51 -0.40 -9.92
C ILE A 25 -18.50 0.62 -9.40
N ASN A 26 -18.87 1.38 -8.36
CA ASN A 26 -18.01 2.41 -7.77
C ASN A 26 -16.73 1.81 -7.18
N VAL A 27 -16.82 0.63 -6.56
CA VAL A 27 -15.65 -0.10 -6.05
C VAL A 27 -14.73 -0.48 -7.20
N ALA A 28 -15.27 -1.03 -8.29
CA ALA A 28 -14.49 -1.42 -9.46
C ALA A 28 -13.79 -0.21 -10.12
N GLU A 29 -14.49 0.93 -10.24
CA GLU A 29 -13.91 2.17 -10.77
C GLU A 29 -12.81 2.72 -9.86
N THR A 30 -13.05 2.76 -8.55
CA THR A 30 -12.02 3.18 -7.58
C THR A 30 -10.78 2.30 -7.68
N LEU A 31 -10.95 0.97 -7.70
CA LEU A 31 -9.83 0.04 -7.78
C LEU A 31 -9.04 0.17 -9.09
N LYS A 32 -9.72 0.52 -10.18
CA LYS A 32 -9.07 0.81 -11.47
C LYS A 32 -8.16 2.04 -11.36
N ASP A 33 -8.60 3.09 -10.66
CA ASP A 33 -7.80 4.29 -10.45
C ASP A 33 -6.67 4.08 -9.45
N VAL A 34 -6.91 3.31 -8.38
CA VAL A 34 -5.86 2.85 -7.46
C VAL A 34 -4.78 2.06 -8.21
N ARG A 35 -5.18 1.15 -9.11
CA ARG A 35 -4.24 0.38 -9.93
C ARG A 35 -3.37 1.31 -10.80
N LYS A 36 -3.98 2.31 -11.44
CA LYS A 36 -3.22 3.31 -12.22
C LYS A 36 -2.27 4.09 -11.33
N ALA A 37 -2.71 4.52 -10.15
CA ALA A 37 -1.87 5.26 -9.21
C ALA A 37 -0.63 4.45 -8.78
N LEU A 38 -0.79 3.14 -8.56
CA LEU A 38 0.34 2.25 -8.25
C LEU A 38 1.30 2.12 -9.44
N LEU A 39 0.78 1.94 -10.65
CA LEU A 39 1.61 1.84 -11.85
C LEU A 39 2.37 3.15 -12.15
N ASP A 40 1.70 4.29 -11.98
CA ASP A 40 2.30 5.63 -12.14
C ASP A 40 3.36 5.92 -11.06
N ALA A 41 3.35 5.17 -9.96
CA ALA A 41 4.33 5.23 -8.88
C ALA A 41 5.44 4.19 -9.03
N ASP A 42 5.67 3.67 -10.25
CA ASP A 42 6.68 2.67 -10.58
C ASP A 42 6.54 1.32 -9.83
N VAL A 43 5.34 1.01 -9.34
CA VAL A 43 5.06 -0.31 -8.76
C VAL A 43 4.98 -1.35 -9.87
N ASN A 44 5.61 -2.51 -9.66
CA ASN A 44 5.58 -3.61 -10.61
C ASN A 44 4.13 -4.00 -10.97
N TYR A 45 3.85 -4.19 -12.26
CA TYR A 45 2.51 -4.54 -12.76
C TYR A 45 1.89 -5.75 -12.06
N LYS A 46 2.68 -6.82 -11.83
CA LYS A 46 2.16 -8.03 -11.16
C LYS A 46 1.77 -7.72 -9.72
N VAL A 47 2.58 -6.91 -9.02
CA VAL A 47 2.30 -6.47 -7.65
C VAL A 47 1.04 -5.63 -7.60
N ALA A 48 0.92 -4.60 -8.45
CA ALA A 48 -0.26 -3.73 -8.49
C ALA A 48 -1.54 -4.51 -8.84
N LYS A 49 -1.44 -5.50 -9.74
CA LYS A 49 -2.56 -6.39 -10.08
C LYS A 49 -2.98 -7.24 -8.89
N ILE A 50 -2.06 -8.00 -8.29
CA ILE A 50 -2.35 -8.86 -7.13
C ILE A 50 -2.92 -8.06 -5.98
N PHE A 51 -2.33 -6.90 -5.68
CA PHE A 51 -2.81 -5.97 -4.67
C PHE A 51 -4.28 -5.61 -4.88
N THR A 52 -4.62 -5.09 -6.06
CA THR A 52 -5.99 -4.64 -6.33
C THR A 52 -7.00 -5.78 -6.42
N ASP A 53 -6.58 -6.96 -6.89
CA ASP A 53 -7.44 -8.16 -6.92
C ASP A 53 -7.74 -8.64 -5.48
N THR A 54 -6.73 -8.61 -4.59
CA THR A 54 -6.88 -8.96 -3.16
C THR A 54 -7.77 -7.96 -2.41
N VAL A 55 -7.59 -6.65 -2.67
CA VAL A 55 -8.47 -5.61 -2.10
C VAL A 55 -9.91 -5.81 -2.56
N LYS A 56 -10.13 -6.16 -3.84
CA LYS A 56 -11.47 -6.43 -4.38
C LYS A 56 -12.14 -7.59 -3.64
N GLU A 57 -11.42 -8.70 -3.47
CA GLU A 57 -11.91 -9.88 -2.77
C GLU A 57 -12.27 -9.56 -1.31
N LYS A 58 -11.37 -8.87 -0.59
CA LYS A 58 -11.62 -8.43 0.79
C LYS A 58 -12.81 -7.47 0.90
N ALA A 59 -12.96 -6.55 -0.05
CA ALA A 59 -14.06 -5.59 -0.07
C ALA A 59 -15.43 -6.27 -0.27
N LEU A 60 -15.51 -7.27 -1.15
CA LEU A 60 -16.71 -8.06 -1.36
C LEU A 60 -16.98 -9.00 -0.17
N GLY A 61 -15.95 -9.69 0.33
CA GLY A 61 -16.06 -10.65 1.42
C GLY A 61 -16.40 -10.05 2.79
N GLN A 62 -15.95 -8.82 3.07
CA GLN A 62 -16.31 -8.10 4.31
C GLN A 62 -17.67 -7.38 4.22
N ASN A 63 -18.45 -7.63 3.17
CA ASN A 63 -19.71 -6.96 2.89
C ASN A 63 -19.60 -5.43 3.01
N VAL A 64 -18.57 -4.82 2.40
CA VAL A 64 -18.40 -3.35 2.43
C VAL A 64 -19.67 -2.63 2.01
N LEU A 65 -20.43 -3.23 1.08
CA LEU A 65 -21.70 -2.73 0.57
C LEU A 65 -22.81 -2.64 1.63
N THR A 66 -22.77 -3.44 2.69
CA THR A 66 -23.78 -3.45 3.76
C THR A 66 -23.26 -2.86 5.08
N ALA A 67 -21.99 -2.45 5.12
CA ALA A 67 -21.39 -1.87 6.30
C ALA A 67 -22.02 -0.50 6.65
N VAL A 68 -22.06 -0.16 7.95
CA VAL A 68 -22.57 1.13 8.45
C VAL A 68 -21.72 2.30 7.94
N LYS A 69 -20.41 2.08 7.70
CA LYS A 69 -19.48 3.08 7.16
C LYS A 69 -18.64 2.49 6.01
N PRO A 70 -19.25 2.29 4.83
CA PRO A 70 -18.62 1.62 3.70
C PRO A 70 -17.29 2.26 3.26
N SER A 71 -17.26 3.59 3.17
CA SER A 71 -16.07 4.32 2.69
C SER A 71 -14.90 4.22 3.66
N GLN A 72 -15.15 4.17 4.98
CA GLN A 72 -14.09 3.99 5.97
C GLN A 72 -13.55 2.56 5.95
N LEU A 73 -14.44 1.57 5.79
CA LEU A 73 -14.03 0.18 5.68
C LEU A 73 -13.18 -0.07 4.42
N MET A 74 -13.54 0.56 3.30
CA MET A 74 -12.74 0.49 2.07
C MET A 74 -11.32 1.08 2.26
N VAL A 75 -11.22 2.25 2.90
CA VAL A 75 -9.92 2.86 3.22
C VAL A 75 -9.08 1.94 4.11
N LYS A 76 -9.71 1.32 5.12
CA LYS A 76 -9.05 0.36 6.00
C LYS A 76 -8.50 -0.85 5.22
N ILE A 77 -9.30 -1.46 4.36
CA ILE A 77 -8.87 -2.63 3.57
C ILE A 77 -7.65 -2.29 2.70
N VAL A 78 -7.66 -1.13 2.03
CA VAL A 78 -6.52 -0.68 1.22
C VAL A 78 -5.29 -0.42 2.08
N HIS A 79 -5.46 0.24 3.23
CA HIS A 79 -4.37 0.50 4.17
C HIS A 79 -3.73 -0.78 4.71
N ASP A 80 -4.56 -1.73 5.13
CA ASP A 80 -4.09 -3.02 5.68
C ASP A 80 -3.34 -3.81 4.61
N GLU A 81 -3.82 -3.80 3.36
CA GLU A 81 -3.14 -4.43 2.24
C GLU A 81 -1.80 -3.74 1.91
N LEU A 82 -1.73 -2.40 1.96
CA LEU A 82 -0.48 -1.67 1.76
C LEU A 82 0.53 -2.01 2.85
N THR A 83 0.06 -2.15 4.08
CA THR A 83 0.90 -2.52 5.23
C THR A 83 1.46 -3.94 5.06
N GLN A 84 0.62 -4.90 4.65
CA GLN A 84 1.08 -6.24 4.31
C GLN A 84 2.09 -6.23 3.16
N LEU A 85 1.84 -5.45 2.12
CA LEU A 85 2.75 -5.33 0.97
C LEU A 85 4.13 -4.79 1.37
N MET A 86 4.19 -3.91 2.37
CA MET A 86 5.44 -3.30 2.86
C MET A 86 6.21 -4.19 3.86
N GLY A 87 5.71 -5.37 4.20
CA GLY A 87 6.38 -6.32 5.10
C GLY A 87 5.62 -6.63 6.39
N GLY A 88 4.53 -5.91 6.68
CA GLY A 88 3.56 -6.21 7.75
C GLY A 88 4.06 -5.95 9.18
N GLU A 89 5.28 -6.35 9.50
CA GLU A 89 5.86 -6.28 10.84
C GLU A 89 7.12 -5.42 10.87
N THR A 90 7.39 -4.84 12.04
CA THR A 90 8.63 -4.09 12.24
C THR A 90 9.76 -5.10 12.53
N ALA A 91 10.75 -5.15 11.65
CA ALA A 91 11.95 -5.96 11.85
C ALA A 91 13.07 -5.09 12.44
N GLU A 92 13.49 -5.38 13.66
CA GLU A 92 14.67 -4.76 14.27
C GLU A 92 15.97 -5.42 13.78
N ILE A 93 17.07 -4.69 13.87
CA ILE A 93 18.40 -5.22 13.56
C ILE A 93 19.02 -5.88 14.80
N ASN A 94 19.34 -7.16 14.71
CA ASN A 94 20.02 -7.88 15.80
C ASN A 94 21.54 -7.75 15.68
N ILE A 95 22.17 -7.16 16.71
CA ILE A 95 23.63 -6.92 16.79
C ILE A 95 24.28 -7.60 18.00
N ASP A 96 23.65 -8.60 18.59
CA ASP A 96 24.12 -9.24 19.83
C ASP A 96 25.37 -10.13 19.63
N ALA A 97 25.72 -10.44 18.38
CA ALA A 97 26.89 -11.26 18.04
C ALA A 97 28.21 -10.59 18.44
N ARG A 98 29.22 -11.39 18.82
CA ARG A 98 30.56 -10.91 19.18
C ARG A 98 31.65 -11.66 18.41
N PRO A 99 32.26 -11.07 17.36
CA PRO A 99 31.92 -9.77 16.77
C PRO A 99 30.65 -9.82 15.90
N ALA A 100 29.84 -8.75 15.91
CA ALA A 100 28.78 -8.53 14.95
C ALA A 100 29.38 -7.91 13.68
N VAL A 101 29.24 -8.59 12.54
CA VAL A 101 29.76 -8.14 11.25
C VAL A 101 28.61 -8.00 10.28
N ILE A 102 28.37 -6.79 9.77
CA ILE A 102 27.29 -6.47 8.84
C ILE A 102 27.88 -6.04 7.50
N LEU A 103 27.49 -6.72 6.42
CA LEU A 103 27.89 -6.36 5.07
C LEU A 103 26.89 -5.39 4.45
N MET A 104 27.38 -4.22 4.05
CA MET A 104 26.60 -3.20 3.35
C MET A 104 26.79 -3.33 1.84
N SER A 105 25.72 -3.67 1.11
CA SER A 105 25.77 -3.89 -0.34
C SER A 105 24.62 -3.18 -1.07
N GLY A 106 24.74 -2.99 -2.39
CA GLY A 106 23.79 -2.22 -3.20
C GLY A 106 24.46 -1.45 -4.35
N LEU A 107 23.67 -0.82 -5.22
CA LEU A 107 24.15 -0.11 -6.42
C LEU A 107 24.81 1.24 -6.10
N GLN A 108 25.62 1.78 -7.02
CA GLN A 108 26.18 3.13 -6.85
C GLN A 108 25.04 4.15 -6.71
N GLY A 109 25.19 5.11 -5.80
CA GLY A 109 24.15 6.09 -5.51
C GLY A 109 23.03 5.61 -4.57
N SER A 110 23.03 4.34 -4.13
CA SER A 110 22.01 3.83 -3.19
C SER A 110 22.23 4.25 -1.72
N GLY A 111 23.14 5.20 -1.46
CA GLY A 111 23.37 5.73 -0.11
C GLY A 111 24.14 4.83 0.86
N LYS A 112 24.80 3.75 0.41
CA LYS A 112 25.48 2.78 1.32
C LYS A 112 26.44 3.42 2.33
N PRO A 113 27.40 4.28 1.96
CA PRO A 113 28.33 4.85 2.93
C PRO A 113 27.62 5.75 3.95
N THR A 114 26.62 6.50 3.51
CA THR A 114 25.80 7.35 4.38
C THR A 114 24.98 6.52 5.36
N PHE A 115 24.41 5.40 4.91
CA PHE A 115 23.64 4.51 5.77
C PHE A 115 24.54 3.80 6.78
N SER A 116 25.73 3.36 6.38
CA SER A 116 26.72 2.75 7.29
C SER A 116 27.14 3.68 8.43
N GLY A 117 27.18 5.00 8.21
CA GLY A 117 27.49 5.97 9.28
C GLY A 117 26.30 6.32 10.18
N LYS A 118 25.07 5.97 9.78
CA LYS A 118 23.84 6.19 10.57
C LYS A 118 23.45 4.97 11.41
N LEU A 119 23.95 3.80 11.03
CA LEU A 119 23.66 2.50 11.63
C LEU A 119 24.53 2.28 12.86
#